data_AF-A0A946EYN5-F1
#
_entry.id   AF-A0A946EYN5-F1
#
_cell.length_a   1.000
_cell.length_b   1.000
_cell.length_c   1.000
_cell.angle_alpha   90.00
_cell.angle_beta   90.00
_cell.angle_gamma   90.00
#
_symmetry.space_group_name_H-M   'P 1'
#
loop_
_entity.id
_entity.type
_entity.pdbx_description
1 polymer ?
#
loop_
_entity_poly.entity_id
_entity_poly.type
_entity_poly.pdbx_seq_one_letter_code
_entity_poly.pdbx_strand_id
1 'polypeptide(L)'
;MNELSVVLNTIEKALNTSIDSLVGFQEFQEQVRLELAPLMANTPSGQNMFFLSSAFDSMKCLLEVEIEENRRLSVSHQKAKQLVEKDAFGPVLAMRLQDLSNVDAAVHDGDFSRYVTGLLSNQLDIDLTDFDMIYEKGNWGEWCLRLEKFDRLFTQIAEKIPATHPLAPTMGLTINMLNSIHVWCEEQRRIQVAIDVLSQPQEYSGPDYGSFLRLELLELRRKLVRLPREEEE
;
A
#
# COMPACT_ATOMS: atom_id res chain seq x y z
N MET A 1 10.42 5.45 -41.35
CA MET A 1 9.59 5.75 -40.16
C MET A 1 10.07 7.08 -39.60
N ASN A 2 9.18 8.03 -39.34
CA ASN A 2 9.55 9.33 -38.76
C ASN A 2 10.06 9.12 -37.32
N GLU A 3 11.21 9.69 -36.97
CA GLU A 3 11.79 9.59 -35.62
C GLU A 3 10.80 10.00 -34.53
N LEU A 4 10.00 11.04 -34.81
CA LEU A 4 8.92 11.51 -33.95
C LEU A 4 7.84 10.45 -33.67
N SER A 5 7.53 9.60 -34.65
CA SER A 5 6.55 8.50 -34.46
C SER A 5 7.09 7.41 -33.54
N VAL A 6 8.41 7.18 -33.55
CA VAL A 6 9.06 6.23 -32.64
C VAL A 6 9.02 6.77 -31.21
N VAL A 7 9.36 8.04 -31.02
CA VAL A 7 9.29 8.72 -29.71
C VAL A 7 7.88 8.67 -29.13
N LEU A 8 6.87 9.05 -29.92
CA LEU A 8 5.47 8.99 -29.48
C LEU A 8 5.04 7.58 -29.08
N ASN A 9 5.45 6.53 -29.81
CA ASN A 9 5.12 5.15 -29.42
C ASN A 9 5.79 4.74 -28.10
N THR A 10 7.02 5.19 -27.84
CA THR A 10 7.71 4.93 -26.56
C THR A 10 6.99 5.61 -25.40
N ILE A 11 6.58 6.87 -25.58
CA ILE A 11 5.80 7.63 -24.60
C ILE A 11 4.46 6.96 -24.33
N GLU A 12 3.76 6.49 -25.37
CA GLU A 12 2.49 5.74 -25.24
C GLU A 12 2.65 4.53 -24.33
N LYS A 13 3.72 3.75 -24.55
CA LYS A 13 4.01 2.57 -23.74
C LYS A 13 4.27 2.95 -22.28
N ALA A 14 5.06 4.00 -22.04
CA ALA A 14 5.37 4.45 -20.69
C ALA A 14 4.13 4.94 -19.93
N LEU A 15 3.26 5.72 -20.59
CA LEU A 15 2.01 6.20 -20.01
C LEU A 15 1.06 5.04 -19.68
N ASN A 16 0.90 4.08 -20.59
CA ASN A 16 0.06 2.90 -20.37
C ASN A 16 0.57 2.03 -19.21
N THR A 17 1.87 1.74 -19.15
CA THR A 17 2.43 0.98 -18.03
C THR A 17 2.29 1.73 -16.70
N SER A 18 2.45 3.06 -16.72
CA SER A 18 2.29 3.88 -15.52
C SER A 18 0.85 3.91 -15.03
N ILE A 19 -0.16 3.99 -15.89
CA ILE A 19 -1.56 4.01 -15.45
C ILE A 19 -1.95 2.67 -14.83
N ASP A 20 -1.53 1.56 -15.44
CA ASP A 20 -1.78 0.21 -14.91
C ASP A 20 -1.16 0.05 -13.51
N SER A 21 0.08 0.53 -13.35
CA SER A 21 0.78 0.50 -12.06
C SER A 21 0.12 1.37 -10.99
N LEU A 22 -0.33 2.58 -11.35
CA LEU A 22 -1.00 3.51 -10.45
C LEU A 22 -2.36 2.96 -9.98
N VAL A 23 -3.16 2.42 -10.90
CA VAL A 23 -4.45 1.81 -10.60
C VAL A 23 -4.27 0.57 -9.73
N GLY A 24 -3.34 -0.32 -10.09
CA GLY A 24 -3.03 -1.50 -9.29
C GLY A 24 -2.55 -1.15 -7.88
N PHE A 25 -1.78 -0.06 -7.73
CA PHE A 25 -1.38 0.39 -6.41
C PHE A 25 -2.53 0.99 -5.60
N GLN A 26 -3.45 1.71 -6.23
CA GLN A 26 -4.66 2.22 -5.58
C GLN A 26 -5.55 1.08 -5.08
N GLU A 27 -5.76 0.05 -5.91
CA GLU A 27 -6.52 -1.14 -5.54
C GLU A 27 -5.88 -1.89 -4.37
N PHE A 28 -4.56 -2.09 -4.41
CA PHE A 28 -3.80 -2.68 -3.31
C PHE A 28 -3.99 -1.91 -1.99
N GLN A 29 -3.84 -0.59 -2.05
CA GLN A 29 -3.96 0.27 -0.88
C GLN A 29 -5.35 0.20 -0.25
N GLU A 30 -6.41 0.20 -1.06
CA GLU A 30 -7.79 0.07 -0.59
C GLU A 30 -8.05 -1.32 -0.01
N GLN A 31 -7.51 -2.38 -0.64
CA GLN A 31 -7.62 -3.74 -0.11
C GLN A 31 -6.97 -3.88 1.27
N VAL A 32 -5.76 -3.35 1.46
CA VAL A 32 -5.07 -3.35 2.75
C VAL A 32 -5.89 -2.58 3.78
N ARG A 33 -6.45 -1.42 3.40
CA ARG A 33 -7.29 -0.62 4.28
C ARG A 33 -8.51 -1.40 4.76
N LEU A 34 -9.21 -2.08 3.86
CA LEU A 34 -10.39 -2.89 4.17
C LEU A 34 -10.04 -4.05 5.09
N GLU A 35 -8.97 -4.80 4.79
CA GLU A 35 -8.56 -5.94 5.61
C GLU A 35 -8.08 -5.54 7.01
N LEU A 36 -7.47 -4.36 7.14
CA LEU A 36 -7.04 -3.84 8.44
C LEU A 36 -8.14 -3.12 9.22
N ALA A 37 -9.26 -2.74 8.59
CA ALA A 37 -10.37 -2.05 9.23
C ALA A 37 -10.89 -2.72 10.53
N PRO A 38 -11.14 -4.05 10.58
CA PRO A 38 -11.62 -4.68 11.82
C PRO A 38 -10.54 -4.69 12.91
N LEU A 39 -9.27 -4.82 12.52
CA LEU A 39 -8.15 -4.77 13.45
C LEU A 39 -8.00 -3.38 14.05
N MET A 40 -8.17 -2.36 13.20
CA MET A 40 -8.20 -0.97 13.59
C MET A 40 -9.32 -0.72 14.62
N ALA A 41 -10.56 -1.12 14.35
CA ALA A 41 -11.70 -0.89 15.25
C ALA A 41 -11.50 -1.46 16.68
N ASN A 42 -10.77 -2.57 16.82
CA ASN A 42 -10.58 -3.28 18.09
C ASN A 42 -9.32 -2.86 18.86
N THR A 43 -8.38 -2.16 18.23
CA THR A 43 -7.23 -1.57 18.93
C THR A 43 -7.70 -0.48 19.89
N PRO A 44 -7.13 -0.38 21.11
CA PRO A 44 -7.40 0.75 22.00
C PRO A 44 -7.15 2.06 21.26
N SER A 45 -8.00 3.08 21.49
CA SER A 45 -7.89 4.39 20.85
C SER A 45 -6.52 5.02 21.12
N GLY A 46 -5.60 4.82 20.18
CA GLY A 46 -4.22 5.29 20.21
C GLY A 46 -3.91 6.13 18.98
N GLN A 47 -2.84 6.93 19.06
CA GLN A 47 -2.44 7.85 18.00
C GLN A 47 -2.15 7.14 16.66
N ASN A 48 -1.63 5.91 16.70
CA ASN A 48 -1.22 5.14 15.51
C ASN A 48 -2.36 4.82 14.54
N MET A 49 -3.56 4.60 15.08
CA MET A 49 -4.79 4.34 14.33
C MET A 49 -5.21 5.50 13.43
N PHE A 50 -5.24 6.70 14.01
CA PHE A 50 -5.56 7.91 13.27
C PHE A 50 -4.50 8.19 12.20
N PHE A 51 -3.23 7.95 12.52
CA PHE A 51 -2.14 8.17 11.58
C PHE A 51 -2.17 7.23 10.38
N LEU A 52 -2.46 5.93 10.56
CA LEU A 52 -2.55 4.99 9.45
C LEU A 52 -3.74 5.29 8.54
N SER A 53 -4.93 5.52 9.11
CA SER A 53 -6.10 5.92 8.31
C SER A 53 -5.83 7.20 7.53
N SER A 54 -5.23 8.22 8.15
CA SER A 54 -4.89 9.47 7.47
C SER A 54 -3.81 9.28 6.38
N ALA A 55 -2.87 8.35 6.58
CA ALA A 55 -1.84 8.05 5.60
C ALA A 55 -2.45 7.37 4.36
N PHE A 56 -3.39 6.44 4.56
CA PHE A 56 -4.14 5.83 3.46
C PHE A 56 -5.00 6.83 2.70
N ASP A 57 -5.73 7.71 3.39
CA ASP A 57 -6.52 8.77 2.73
C ASP A 57 -5.62 9.73 1.92
N SER A 58 -4.46 10.10 2.49
CA SER A 58 -3.49 10.96 1.80
C SER A 58 -2.90 10.26 0.56
N MET A 59 -2.56 8.99 0.69
CA MET A 59 -2.03 8.16 -0.40
C MET A 59 -3.06 8.01 -1.52
N LYS A 60 -4.32 7.74 -1.19
CA LYS A 60 -5.42 7.66 -2.15
C LYS A 60 -5.57 8.95 -2.95
N CYS A 61 -5.60 10.10 -2.26
CA CYS A 61 -5.71 11.40 -2.91
C CYS A 61 -4.54 11.66 -3.87
N LEU A 62 -3.30 11.34 -3.45
CA LEU A 62 -2.13 11.49 -4.30
C LEU A 62 -2.20 10.57 -5.53
N LEU A 63 -2.61 9.30 -5.36
CA LEU A 63 -2.76 8.37 -6.48
C LEU A 63 -3.83 8.84 -7.47
N GLU A 64 -4.95 9.37 -6.99
CA GLU A 64 -6.00 9.95 -7.85
C GLU A 64 -5.47 11.12 -8.70
N VAL A 65 -4.63 11.98 -8.13
CA VAL A 65 -3.98 13.08 -8.84
C VAL A 65 -3.03 12.56 -9.93
N GLU A 66 -2.17 11.58 -9.61
CA GLU A 66 -1.25 10.99 -10.58
C GLU A 66 -1.99 10.28 -11.72
N ILE A 67 -3.06 9.54 -11.40
CA ILE A 67 -3.92 8.86 -12.37
C ILE A 67 -4.54 9.86 -13.35
N GLU A 68 -5.07 10.96 -12.84
CA GLU A 68 -5.71 11.98 -13.69
C GLU A 68 -4.69 12.72 -14.57
N GLU A 69 -3.49 12.99 -14.04
CA GLU A 69 -2.42 13.59 -14.82
C GLU A 69 -1.88 12.66 -15.92
N ASN A 70 -1.78 11.36 -15.64
CA ASN A 70 -1.45 10.37 -16.65
C ASN A 70 -2.50 10.35 -17.78
N ARG A 71 -3.80 10.37 -17.42
CA ARG A 71 -4.90 10.44 -18.41
C ARG A 71 -4.82 11.71 -19.25
N ARG A 72 -4.51 12.86 -18.64
CA ARG A 72 -4.30 14.13 -19.36
C ARG A 72 -3.14 14.04 -20.35
N LEU A 73 -2.01 13.47 -19.94
CA LEU A 73 -0.84 13.26 -20.80
C LEU A 73 -1.17 12.29 -21.95
N SER A 74 -1.93 11.24 -21.69
CA SER A 74 -2.40 10.28 -22.69
C SER A 74 -3.28 10.94 -23.75
N VAL A 75 -4.19 11.84 -23.35
CA VAL A 75 -4.98 12.64 -24.30
C VAL A 75 -4.09 13.59 -25.12
N SER A 76 -3.07 14.18 -24.50
CA SER A 76 -2.09 15.04 -25.19
C SER A 76 -1.31 14.26 -26.25
N HIS A 77 -0.86 13.05 -25.89
CA HIS A 77 -0.22 12.08 -26.78
C HIS A 77 -1.09 11.69 -27.96
N GLN A 78 -2.35 11.28 -27.72
CA GLN A 78 -3.27 10.89 -28.79
C GLN A 78 -3.48 12.04 -29.79
N LYS A 79 -3.61 13.27 -29.30
CA LYS A 79 -3.73 14.47 -30.15
C LYS A 79 -2.44 14.74 -30.93
N ALA A 80 -1.27 14.59 -30.31
CA ALA A 80 0.01 14.74 -31.00
C ALA A 80 0.16 13.70 -32.12
N LYS A 81 -0.13 12.42 -31.83
CA LYS A 81 -0.09 11.32 -32.79
C LYS A 81 -0.98 11.58 -34.01
N GLN A 82 -2.22 12.00 -33.80
CA GLN A 82 -3.15 12.36 -34.88
C GLN A 82 -2.66 13.53 -35.73
N LEU A 83 -1.99 14.53 -35.13
CA LEU A 83 -1.45 15.67 -35.88
C LEU A 83 -0.25 15.26 -36.73
N VAL A 84 0.61 14.37 -36.22
CA VAL A 84 1.75 13.82 -36.95
C VAL A 84 1.30 12.93 -38.10
N GLU A 85 0.28 12.09 -37.90
CA GLU A 85 -0.30 11.25 -38.95
C GLU A 85 -0.95 12.05 -40.10
N LYS A 86 -1.41 13.28 -39.79
CA LYS A 86 -2.01 14.21 -40.76
C LYS A 86 -1.00 15.18 -41.37
N ASP A 87 0.30 15.03 -41.08
CA ASP A 87 1.37 15.96 -41.47
C ASP A 87 1.07 17.43 -41.07
N ALA A 88 0.32 17.63 -39.98
CA ALA A 88 -0.13 18.93 -39.51
C ALA A 88 0.86 19.52 -38.49
N PHE A 89 2.00 20.01 -38.99
CA PHE A 89 3.06 20.61 -38.18
C PHE A 89 2.74 22.09 -37.91
N GLY A 90 2.23 22.38 -36.71
CA GLY A 90 1.88 23.74 -36.30
C GLY A 90 2.01 23.98 -34.79
N PRO A 91 1.63 25.17 -34.30
CA PRO A 91 1.77 25.56 -32.89
C PRO A 91 1.07 24.59 -31.92
N VAL A 92 -0.04 23.99 -32.35
CA VAL A 92 -0.78 23.00 -31.56
C VAL A 92 0.06 21.75 -31.31
N LEU A 93 0.78 21.25 -32.33
CA LEU A 93 1.67 20.11 -32.16
C LEU A 93 2.83 20.45 -31.23
N ALA A 94 3.44 21.63 -31.40
CA ALA A 94 4.53 22.09 -30.54
C ALA A 94 4.12 22.15 -29.06
N MET A 95 2.93 22.67 -28.76
CA MET A 95 2.38 22.69 -27.40
C MET A 95 2.18 21.28 -26.83
N ARG A 96 1.68 20.34 -27.63
CA ARG A 96 1.50 18.94 -27.18
C ARG A 96 2.82 18.22 -26.97
N LEU A 97 3.81 18.45 -27.83
CA LEU A 97 5.16 17.91 -27.63
C LEU A 97 5.84 18.51 -26.41
N GLN A 98 5.59 19.79 -26.11
CA GLN A 98 6.08 20.42 -24.88
C GLN A 98 5.48 19.76 -23.62
N ASP A 99 4.17 19.47 -23.62
CA ASP A 99 3.53 18.73 -22.52
C ASP A 99 4.17 17.34 -22.30
N LEU A 100 4.57 16.66 -23.38
CA LEU A 100 5.14 15.30 -23.34
C LEU A 100 6.66 15.27 -23.16
N SER A 101 7.34 16.41 -23.30
CA SER A 101 8.81 16.49 -23.26
C SER A 101 9.40 15.98 -21.94
N ASN A 102 8.72 16.19 -20.81
CA ASN A 102 9.17 15.70 -19.52
C ASN A 102 9.06 14.17 -19.40
N VAL A 103 8.04 13.58 -20.03
CA VAL A 103 7.87 12.12 -20.08
C VAL A 103 8.96 11.51 -20.95
N ASP A 104 9.23 12.10 -22.11
CA ASP A 104 10.30 11.69 -23.02
C ASP A 104 11.68 11.73 -22.33
N ALA A 105 12.00 12.84 -21.68
CA ALA A 105 13.24 12.99 -20.92
C ALA A 105 13.37 11.93 -19.82
N ALA A 106 12.29 11.69 -19.08
CA ALA A 106 12.28 10.69 -18.01
C ALA A 106 12.48 9.26 -18.55
N VAL A 107 11.85 8.91 -19.67
CA VAL A 107 12.03 7.62 -20.33
C VAL A 107 13.46 7.43 -20.83
N HIS A 108 14.08 8.49 -21.37
CA HIS A 108 15.46 8.45 -21.86
C HIS A 108 16.52 8.37 -20.76
N ASP A 109 16.27 8.95 -19.59
CA ASP A 109 17.20 8.94 -18.45
C ASP A 109 17.36 7.54 -17.84
N GLY A 110 16.43 6.60 -18.07
CA GLY A 110 16.57 5.17 -17.76
C GLY A 110 16.47 4.81 -16.27
N ASP A 111 17.00 5.65 -15.40
CA ASP A 111 16.83 5.63 -13.95
C ASP A 111 16.03 6.88 -13.55
N PHE A 112 14.74 6.69 -13.26
CA PHE A 112 13.78 7.73 -12.90
C PHE A 112 14.10 8.38 -11.53
N SER A 113 15.29 8.94 -11.33
CA SER A 113 15.64 9.77 -10.17
C SER A 113 14.74 11.02 -10.08
N ARG A 114 14.16 11.42 -11.21
CA ARG A 114 13.28 12.58 -11.34
C ARG A 114 11.83 12.15 -11.37
N TYR A 115 11.09 12.62 -10.39
CA TYR A 115 9.64 12.57 -10.41
C TYR A 115 9.07 13.39 -11.58
N VAL A 116 8.20 12.75 -12.36
CA VAL A 116 7.35 13.37 -13.37
C VAL A 116 5.91 13.05 -13.00
N THR A 117 5.09 14.08 -12.84
CA THR A 117 3.67 13.92 -12.51
C THR A 117 2.95 13.12 -13.59
N GLY A 118 2.15 12.15 -13.16
CA GLY A 118 1.45 11.19 -14.00
C GLY A 118 2.32 10.05 -14.52
N LEU A 119 3.57 9.94 -14.07
CA LEU A 119 4.49 8.88 -14.47
C LEU A 119 5.06 8.15 -13.25
N LEU A 120 4.53 6.96 -13.01
CA LEU A 120 5.02 6.00 -12.02
C LEU A 120 5.93 4.99 -12.71
N SER A 121 7.07 4.68 -12.07
CA SER A 121 8.15 3.85 -12.64
C SER A 121 7.65 2.54 -13.25
N ASN A 122 8.23 2.18 -14.40
CA ASN A 122 7.90 1.05 -15.27
C ASN A 122 8.05 -0.36 -14.63
N GLN A 123 8.37 -0.43 -13.33
CA GLN A 123 8.74 -1.68 -12.65
C GLN A 123 7.77 -2.06 -11.53
N LEU A 124 6.69 -1.32 -11.30
CA LEU A 124 5.68 -1.67 -10.31
C LEU A 124 4.72 -2.73 -10.84
N ASP A 125 5.25 -3.91 -11.11
CA ASP A 125 4.44 -5.11 -11.25
C ASP A 125 3.99 -5.53 -9.84
N ILE A 126 2.80 -5.08 -9.44
CA ILE A 126 2.19 -5.44 -8.16
C ILE A 126 1.37 -6.69 -8.43
N ASP A 127 1.97 -7.85 -8.15
CA ASP A 127 1.27 -9.11 -8.25
C ASP A 127 0.24 -9.25 -7.12
N LEU A 128 -1.02 -8.97 -7.45
CA LEU A 128 -2.18 -9.11 -6.56
C LEU A 128 -2.81 -10.51 -6.64
N THR A 129 -2.30 -11.43 -7.46
CA THR A 129 -2.96 -12.74 -7.66
C THR A 129 -2.98 -13.62 -6.40
N ASP A 130 -2.05 -13.41 -5.47
CA ASP A 130 -2.03 -14.09 -4.16
C ASP A 130 -2.78 -13.31 -3.04
N PHE A 131 -3.53 -12.26 -3.40
CA PHE A 131 -4.28 -11.43 -2.45
C PHE A 131 -5.77 -11.74 -2.45
N ASP A 132 -6.11 -12.95 -2.03
CA ASP A 132 -7.47 -13.19 -1.54
C ASP A 132 -7.66 -12.37 -0.24
N MET A 133 -8.74 -11.58 -0.17
CA MET A 133 -9.18 -11.00 1.10
C MET A 133 -9.61 -12.15 2.00
N ILE A 134 -8.91 -12.29 3.13
CA ILE A 134 -9.23 -13.31 4.12
C ILE A 134 -9.91 -12.58 5.29
N TYR A 135 -11.23 -12.59 5.25
CA TYR A 135 -12.09 -11.89 6.19
C TYR A 135 -12.09 -12.50 7.60
N GLU A 136 -11.79 -13.79 7.72
CA GLU A 136 -11.69 -14.48 9.00
C GLU A 136 -10.28 -15.05 9.20
N LYS A 137 -9.51 -14.44 10.10
CA LYS A 137 -8.26 -15.04 10.60
C LYS A 137 -8.57 -15.82 11.87
N GLY A 138 -8.16 -17.09 11.90
CA GLY A 138 -8.43 -18.01 13.01
C GLY A 138 -7.63 -17.69 14.27
N ASN A 139 -6.49 -16.98 14.16
CA ASN A 139 -5.63 -16.64 15.30
C ASN A 139 -4.73 -15.42 15.06
N TRP A 140 -4.09 -14.93 16.14
CA TRP A 140 -3.16 -13.79 16.10
C TRP A 140 -1.89 -14.05 15.28
N GLY A 141 -1.46 -15.31 15.14
CA GLY A 141 -0.30 -15.67 14.31
C GLY A 141 -0.57 -15.44 12.81
N GLU A 142 -1.77 -15.78 12.34
CA GLU A 142 -2.20 -15.51 10.97
C GLU A 142 -2.29 -14.01 10.67
N TRP A 143 -2.70 -13.20 11.65
CA TRP A 143 -2.66 -11.74 11.54
C TRP A 143 -1.23 -11.20 11.42
N CYS A 144 -0.29 -11.72 12.21
CA CYS A 144 1.12 -11.33 12.13
C CYS A 144 1.72 -11.62 10.74
N LEU A 145 1.52 -12.85 10.23
CA LEU A 145 1.98 -13.23 8.89
C LEU A 145 1.37 -12.38 7.78
N ARG A 146 0.10 -11.97 7.94
CA ARG A 146 -0.57 -11.11 6.97
C ARG A 146 0.00 -9.69 6.97
N LEU A 147 0.25 -9.12 8.15
CA LEU A 147 0.88 -7.81 8.29
C LEU A 147 2.31 -7.80 7.74
N GLU A 148 3.09 -8.86 7.95
CA GLU A 148 4.41 -9.02 7.33
C GLU A 148 4.34 -9.03 5.80
N LYS A 149 3.31 -9.70 5.23
CA LYS A 149 3.10 -9.70 3.78
C LYS A 149 2.82 -8.28 3.27
N PHE A 150 1.96 -7.53 3.95
CA PHE A 150 1.68 -6.13 3.60
C PHE A 150 2.92 -5.24 3.70
N ASP A 151 3.64 -5.31 4.82
CA ASP A 151 4.85 -4.51 5.06
C ASP A 151 5.92 -4.77 3.97
N ARG A 152 6.14 -6.04 3.62
CA ARG A 152 7.06 -6.42 2.55
C ARG A 152 6.67 -5.80 1.20
N LEU A 153 5.39 -5.79 0.85
CA LEU A 153 4.93 -5.25 -0.43
C LEU A 153 4.98 -3.73 -0.47
N PHE A 154 4.57 -3.06 0.60
CA PHE A 154 4.75 -1.62 0.72
C PHE A 154 6.22 -1.24 0.61
N THR A 155 7.13 -2.01 1.21
CA THR A 155 8.58 -1.80 1.09
C THR A 155 9.07 -1.98 -0.35
N GLN A 156 8.67 -3.06 -1.03
CA GLN A 156 9.01 -3.30 -2.44
C GLN A 156 8.49 -2.22 -3.39
N ILE A 157 7.30 -1.67 -3.10
CA ILE A 157 6.73 -0.56 -3.85
C ILE A 157 7.53 0.73 -3.57
N ALA A 158 7.83 1.00 -2.30
CA ALA A 158 8.57 2.19 -1.88
C ALA A 158 9.97 2.26 -2.50
N GLU A 159 10.67 1.13 -2.64
CA GLU A 159 11.99 1.04 -3.30
C GLU A 159 11.96 1.47 -4.77
N LYS A 160 10.83 1.32 -5.44
CA LYS A 160 10.64 1.67 -6.85
C LYS A 160 10.13 3.09 -7.05
N ILE A 161 9.72 3.76 -5.98
CA ILE A 161 9.24 5.14 -6.01
C ILE A 161 10.42 6.08 -5.77
N PRO A 162 10.65 7.09 -6.64
CA PRO A 162 11.71 8.06 -6.43
C PRO A 162 11.51 8.82 -5.11
N ALA A 163 12.58 9.10 -4.37
CA ALA A 163 12.49 9.86 -3.13
C ALA A 163 11.91 11.29 -3.31
N THR A 164 11.95 11.80 -4.55
CA THR A 164 11.35 13.09 -4.94
C THR A 164 9.84 13.02 -5.16
N HIS A 165 9.26 11.82 -5.23
CA HIS A 165 7.82 11.63 -5.44
C HIS A 165 7.04 11.98 -4.16
N PRO A 166 5.90 12.67 -4.26
CA PRO A 166 5.05 12.97 -3.10
C PRO A 166 4.52 11.75 -2.32
N LEU A 167 4.56 10.55 -2.90
CA LEU A 167 4.14 9.30 -2.25
C LEU A 167 5.23 8.74 -1.32
N ALA A 168 6.50 9.10 -1.50
CA ALA A 168 7.59 8.58 -0.67
C ALA A 168 7.37 8.78 0.85
N PRO A 169 7.00 9.97 1.35
CA PRO A 169 6.74 10.14 2.78
C PRO A 169 5.51 9.39 3.27
N THR A 170 4.43 9.31 2.48
CA THR A 170 3.22 8.56 2.88
C THR A 170 3.50 7.07 2.94
N MET A 171 4.29 6.53 2.01
CA MET A 171 4.78 5.14 2.05
C MET A 171 5.57 4.84 3.31
N GLY A 172 6.54 5.70 3.66
CA GLY A 172 7.34 5.53 4.87
C GLY A 172 6.49 5.54 6.14
N LEU A 173 5.47 6.40 6.21
CA LEU A 173 4.52 6.41 7.33
C LEU A 173 3.69 5.12 7.39
N THR A 174 3.15 4.66 6.26
CA THR A 174 2.37 3.41 6.19
C THR A 174 3.19 2.22 6.66
N ILE A 175 4.43 2.07 6.18
CA ILE A 175 5.36 1.00 6.58
C ILE A 175 5.60 1.03 8.10
N ASN A 176 5.90 2.20 8.66
CA ASN A 176 6.13 2.34 10.11
C ASN A 176 4.88 1.97 10.93
N MET A 177 3.70 2.32 10.44
CA MET A 177 2.43 2.00 11.09
C MET A 177 2.09 0.51 10.98
N LEU A 178 2.30 -0.12 9.83
CA LEU A 178 2.15 -1.57 9.66
C LEU A 178 3.06 -2.33 10.62
N ASN A 179 4.33 -1.92 10.75
CA ASN A 179 5.26 -2.48 11.73
C ASN A 179 4.79 -2.30 13.19
N SER A 180 4.25 -1.12 13.52
CA SER A 180 3.71 -0.85 14.86
C SER A 180 2.52 -1.77 15.18
N ILE A 181 1.65 -1.99 14.19
CA ILE A 181 0.50 -2.90 14.31
C ILE A 181 0.95 -4.36 14.41
N HIS A 182 1.98 -4.76 13.65
CA HIS A 182 2.59 -6.08 13.74
C HIS A 182 3.12 -6.38 15.14
N VAL A 183 3.88 -5.45 15.73
CA VAL A 183 4.39 -5.58 17.10
C VAL A 183 3.23 -5.76 18.09
N TRP A 184 2.16 -4.98 17.94
CA TRP A 184 0.98 -5.13 18.78
C TRP A 184 0.29 -6.50 18.61
N CYS A 185 0.16 -7.01 17.38
CA CYS A 185 -0.38 -8.34 17.12
C CYS A 185 0.48 -9.45 17.76
N GLU A 186 1.81 -9.31 17.70
CA GLU A 186 2.75 -10.20 18.35
C GLU A 186 2.60 -10.19 19.88
N GLU A 187 2.35 -9.03 20.48
CA GLU A 187 2.02 -8.92 21.91
C GLU A 187 0.72 -9.65 22.25
N GLN A 188 -0.33 -9.47 21.44
CA GLN A 188 -1.60 -10.20 21.62
C GLN A 188 -1.39 -11.72 21.49
N ARG A 189 -0.59 -12.17 20.53
CA ARG A 189 -0.21 -13.59 20.37
C ARG A 189 0.49 -14.13 21.61
N ARG A 190 1.45 -13.39 22.17
CA ARG A 190 2.18 -13.80 23.39
C ARG A 190 1.26 -13.89 24.60
N ILE A 191 0.33 -12.93 24.75
CA ILE A 191 -0.67 -12.95 25.83
C ILE A 191 -1.57 -14.18 25.68
N GLN A 192 -2.05 -14.48 24.47
CA GLN A 192 -2.86 -15.67 24.20
C GLN A 192 -2.12 -16.95 24.59
N VAL A 193 -0.88 -17.13 24.13
CA VAL A 193 -0.05 -18.30 24.46
C VAL A 193 0.18 -18.42 25.97
N ALA A 194 0.43 -17.30 26.66
CA ALA A 194 0.60 -17.31 28.12
C ALA A 194 -0.69 -17.73 28.84
N ILE A 195 -1.86 -17.25 28.41
CA ILE A 195 -3.15 -17.68 28.94
C ILE A 195 -3.35 -19.17 28.71
N ASP A 196 -3.05 -19.68 27.52
CA ASP A 196 -3.23 -21.09 27.18
C ASP A 196 -2.35 -21.99 28.05
N VAL A 197 -1.07 -21.63 28.26
CA VAL A 197 -0.13 -22.36 29.13
C VAL A 197 -0.57 -22.33 30.60
N LEU A 198 -0.94 -21.15 31.12
CA LEU A 198 -1.34 -20.99 32.52
C LEU A 198 -2.72 -21.58 32.82
N SER A 199 -3.57 -21.76 31.81
CA SER A 199 -4.89 -22.38 31.95
C SER A 199 -4.85 -23.90 31.89
N GLN A 200 -3.71 -24.53 31.55
CA GLN A 200 -3.59 -25.99 31.55
C GLN A 200 -3.70 -26.55 32.97
N PRO A 201 -4.44 -27.65 33.17
CA PRO A 201 -4.58 -28.25 34.50
C PRO A 201 -3.22 -28.74 35.00
N GLN A 202 -2.70 -28.11 36.05
CA GLN A 202 -1.50 -28.59 36.73
C GLN A 202 -1.90 -29.73 37.68
N GLU A 203 -1.48 -30.96 37.37
CA GLU A 203 -1.75 -32.14 38.20
C GLU A 203 -1.11 -32.08 39.61
N TYR A 204 -0.22 -31.10 39.88
CA TYR A 204 0.58 -31.02 41.13
C TYR A 204 0.81 -29.59 41.66
N SER A 205 -0.15 -28.67 41.59
CA SER A 205 0.01 -27.34 42.21
C SER A 205 -0.50 -27.32 43.66
N GLY A 206 0.40 -27.12 44.63
CA GLY A 206 0.04 -26.91 46.03
C GLY A 206 -0.87 -25.67 46.25
N PRO A 207 -1.53 -25.57 47.42
CA PRO A 207 -2.69 -24.69 47.65
C PRO A 207 -2.43 -23.18 47.48
N ASP A 208 -1.20 -22.70 47.61
CA ASP A 208 -0.90 -21.26 47.58
C ASP A 208 -0.64 -20.70 46.17
N TYR A 209 -0.13 -21.51 45.24
CA TYR A 209 0.17 -21.05 43.88
C TYR A 209 -1.08 -20.81 43.03
N GLY A 210 -2.18 -21.52 43.32
CA GLY A 210 -3.42 -21.43 42.55
C GLY A 210 -4.13 -20.07 42.63
N SER A 211 -3.98 -19.34 43.75
CA SER A 211 -4.61 -18.02 43.92
C SER A 211 -3.85 -16.91 43.18
N PHE A 212 -2.52 -16.94 43.24
CA PHE A 212 -1.63 -16.03 42.52
C PHE A 212 -1.74 -16.22 41.00
N LEU A 213 -1.67 -17.47 40.53
CA LEU A 213 -1.86 -17.83 39.12
C LEU A 213 -3.22 -17.36 38.60
N ARG A 214 -4.28 -17.42 39.41
CA ARG A 214 -5.63 -16.99 39.01
C ARG A 214 -5.75 -15.48 38.84
N LEU A 215 -5.06 -14.68 39.66
CA LEU A 215 -5.02 -13.22 39.52
C LEU A 215 -4.24 -12.80 38.26
N GLU A 216 -3.06 -13.36 38.03
CA GLU A 216 -2.26 -13.09 36.82
C GLU A 216 -3.02 -13.49 35.54
N LEU A 217 -3.71 -14.62 35.56
CA LEU A 217 -4.51 -15.10 34.43
C LEU A 217 -5.71 -14.17 34.17
N LEU A 218 -6.35 -13.64 35.21
CA LEU A 218 -7.38 -12.60 35.08
C LEU A 218 -6.84 -11.30 34.48
N GLU A 219 -5.64 -10.88 34.89
CA GLU A 219 -5.00 -9.68 34.31
C GLU A 219 -4.62 -9.88 32.84
N LEU A 220 -4.06 -11.03 32.48
CA LEU A 220 -3.75 -11.36 31.09
C LEU A 220 -5.01 -11.42 30.23
N ARG A 221 -6.10 -12.03 30.72
CA ARG A 221 -7.39 -12.05 30.01
C ARG A 221 -8.00 -10.67 29.81
N ARG A 222 -7.71 -9.71 30.70
CA ARG A 222 -8.13 -8.31 30.52
C ARG A 222 -7.30 -7.58 29.46
N LYS A 223 -6.03 -7.96 29.29
CA LYS A 223 -5.11 -7.37 28.30
C LYS A 223 -5.30 -7.97 26.90
N LEU A 224 -5.75 -9.22 26.81
CA LEU A 224 -6.05 -9.89 25.55
C LEU A 224 -7.26 -9.23 24.89
N VAL A 225 -7.03 -8.64 23.72
CA VAL A 225 -8.09 -8.15 22.85
C VAL A 225 -8.71 -9.34 22.11
N ARG A 226 -10.02 -9.29 21.88
CA ARG A 226 -10.69 -10.33 21.06
C ARG A 226 -10.19 -10.23 19.63
N LEU A 227 -10.08 -11.37 18.96
CA LEU A 227 -9.75 -11.37 17.54
C LEU A 227 -10.77 -10.49 16.79
N PRO A 228 -10.29 -9.64 15.87
CA PRO A 228 -11.18 -8.89 15.00
C PRO A 228 -12.07 -9.85 14.22
N ARG A 229 -13.38 -9.66 14.31
CA ARG A 229 -14.38 -10.28 13.44
C ARG A 229 -15.09 -9.14 12.72
N GLU A 230 -15.56 -9.35 11.51
CA GLU A 230 -16.57 -8.45 10.95
C GLU A 230 -17.76 -8.41 11.92
N GLU A 231 -18.23 -7.20 12.23
CA GLU A 231 -19.57 -7.04 12.80
C GLU A 231 -20.54 -7.63 11.77
N GLU A 232 -21.38 -8.59 12.18
CA GLU A 232 -22.52 -9.02 11.36
C GLU A 232 -23.35 -7.77 11.03
N GLU A 233 -23.44 -7.40 9.73
CA GLU A 233 -24.37 -6.39 9.23
C GLU A 233 -25.82 -6.68 9.61
#